data_AF-Q82Z36-F1
#
_entry.id   AF-Q82Z36-F1
#
_cell.length_a   1.000
_cell.length_b   1.000
_cell.length_c   1.000
_cell.angle_alpha   90.00
_cell.angle_beta   90.00
_cell.angle_gamma   90.00
#
_symmetry.space_group_name_H-M   'P 1'
#
loop_
_entity.id
_entity.type
_entity.pdbx_description
1 polymer ?
#
loop_
_entity_poly.entity_id
_entity_poly.type
_entity_poly.pdbx_seq_one_letter_code
_entity_poly.pdbx_strand_id
1 'polypeptide(L)'
;MLVNFTVKNLLSFKEEQTLSLQTGAYLRKYVNNRFEVKPKNYPEKLRLLKSAIVFGGNGSGKSNLVSGLNALKTLVLREQASINDALLYEPFALDPLTKQSPSVMTIEFINDSVLYRYSLANTAREVVKESLEIYDKTQDDFVYYFKRDGAESSVFPEKYQEYQTQIKSNSLVIHTLESKNDQHATNVVRWFANQLVIFDGSLRNIERLSNEKDKEKFLNFLKLADMNMVDLVPVKDKEEDYSKQEKLAAVLERIIQEKDPTIEIGRVKKSLYSLYSVYNQYDEMNQVVGQERIHYDLESSGTKKLIGLALNILFNPEEKVFVFDEFDDAFHQELSGTLLEAFNAMETNTQFILTSHELHLMDNQLRKDQIYFTDKNYRGASELYALYDFEADPKKGRGDITYYRRYLNGLFGGVPHIDRSEIVQAVKVKE
;
A
#
# COMPACT_ATOMS: atom_id res chain seq x y z
N MET A 1 3.63 -7.91 9.65
CA MET A 1 3.30 -6.53 10.10
C MET A 1 4.40 -5.57 9.69
N LEU A 2 4.06 -4.36 9.24
CA LEU A 2 5.01 -3.29 8.95
C LEU A 2 5.29 -2.45 10.21
N VAL A 3 6.56 -2.07 10.40
CA VAL A 3 7.02 -1.20 11.50
C VAL A 3 7.40 0.17 10.96
N ASN A 4 8.36 0.23 10.03
CA ASN A 4 8.83 1.46 9.41
C ASN A 4 9.05 1.26 7.91
N PHE A 5 8.82 2.30 7.12
CA PHE A 5 9.24 2.36 5.72
C PHE A 5 9.91 3.71 5.45
N THR A 6 11.12 3.66 4.91
CA THR A 6 11.98 4.81 4.66
C THR A 6 12.38 4.86 3.20
N VAL A 7 12.29 6.04 2.59
CA VAL A 7 12.67 6.30 1.20
C VAL A 7 13.61 7.50 1.10
N LYS A 8 14.57 7.42 0.18
CA LYS A 8 15.46 8.54 -0.16
C LYS A 8 15.78 8.48 -1.65
N ASN A 9 15.85 9.64 -2.29
CA ASN A 9 16.11 9.77 -3.72
C ASN A 9 15.20 8.87 -4.57
N LEU A 10 13.89 9.01 -4.42
CA LEU A 10 12.88 8.20 -5.10
C LEU A 10 11.67 9.08 -5.44
N LEU A 11 11.31 9.14 -6.73
CA LEU A 11 10.20 9.92 -7.25
C LEU A 11 10.25 11.39 -6.82
N SER A 12 9.34 11.84 -5.96
CA SER A 12 9.36 13.20 -5.41
C SER A 12 10.16 13.32 -4.11
N PHE A 13 10.59 12.22 -3.50
CA PHE A 13 11.38 12.25 -2.27
C PHE A 13 12.86 12.41 -2.61
N LYS A 14 13.39 13.60 -2.35
CA LYS A 14 14.83 13.86 -2.47
C LYS A 14 15.58 13.35 -1.25
N GLU A 15 15.21 13.89 -0.10
CA GLU A 15 15.81 13.54 1.19
C GLU A 15 15.15 12.30 1.79
N GLU A 16 15.75 11.79 2.85
CA GLU A 16 15.23 10.63 3.57
C GLU A 16 13.92 10.98 4.28
N GLN A 17 12.87 10.19 4.06
CA GLN A 17 11.55 10.34 4.68
C GLN A 17 11.07 8.99 5.20
N THR A 18 10.44 8.97 6.39
CA THR A 18 10.02 7.74 7.06
C THR A 18 8.55 7.77 7.43
N LEU A 19 7.80 6.76 6.97
CA LEU A 19 6.49 6.39 7.48
C LEU A 19 6.69 5.40 8.63
N SER A 20 6.24 5.76 9.84
CA SER A 20 6.29 4.88 11.01
C SER A 20 4.90 4.40 11.39
N LEU A 21 4.75 3.11 11.66
CA LEU A 21 3.55 2.55 12.28
C LEU A 21 3.75 2.29 13.78
N GLN A 22 4.85 2.77 14.37
CA GLN A 22 5.04 2.71 15.82
C GLN A 22 4.21 3.78 16.52
N THR A 23 3.67 3.45 17.68
CA THR A 23 2.87 4.43 18.43
C THR A 23 3.74 5.50 19.07
N GLY A 24 3.32 6.76 18.98
CA GLY A 24 3.91 7.87 19.70
C GLY A 24 3.77 7.72 21.21
N ALA A 25 4.80 8.13 21.94
CA ALA A 25 4.82 8.11 23.39
C ALA A 25 3.68 8.97 24.00
N TYR A 26 3.22 8.60 25.19
CA TYR A 26 2.25 9.35 25.99
C TYR A 26 0.84 9.57 25.38
N LEU A 27 0.55 9.00 24.20
CA LEU A 27 -0.77 9.09 23.57
C LEU A 27 -1.76 8.05 24.12
N ARG A 28 -2.72 8.52 24.94
CA ARG A 28 -3.69 7.67 25.65
C ARG A 28 -5.05 7.49 24.96
N LYS A 29 -5.43 8.38 24.03
CA LYS A 29 -6.72 8.28 23.30
C LYS A 29 -6.69 7.18 22.23
N TYR A 30 -7.88 6.67 21.90
CA TYR A 30 -8.14 5.67 20.85
C TYR A 30 -7.21 4.46 20.94
N VAL A 31 -7.22 3.80 22.10
CA VAL A 31 -6.36 2.65 22.40
C VAL A 31 -6.60 1.47 21.45
N ASN A 32 -7.82 1.32 20.94
CA ASN A 32 -8.18 0.24 20.03
C ASN A 32 -7.59 0.41 18.62
N ASN A 33 -7.09 1.60 18.28
CA ASN A 33 -6.45 1.89 16.99
C ASN A 33 -4.99 1.39 16.91
N ARG A 34 -4.53 0.67 17.93
CA ARG A 34 -3.23 0.01 17.99
C ARG A 34 -3.38 -1.43 18.46
N PHE A 35 -2.34 -2.21 18.23
CA PHE A 35 -2.18 -3.55 18.78
C PHE A 35 -0.77 -3.71 19.37
N GLU A 36 -0.58 -4.74 20.18
CA GLU A 36 0.71 -5.08 20.76
C GLU A 36 1.22 -6.39 20.17
N VAL A 37 2.47 -6.39 19.69
CA VAL A 37 3.15 -7.58 19.18
C VAL A 37 4.46 -7.77 19.93
N LYS A 38 4.82 -9.02 20.20
CA LYS A 38 6.09 -9.37 20.85
C LYS A 38 7.00 -10.07 19.85
N PRO A 39 7.92 -9.35 19.18
CA PRO A 39 8.92 -10.03 18.39
C PRO A 39 9.81 -10.89 19.29
N LYS A 40 10.26 -12.01 18.75
CA LYS A 40 11.33 -12.84 19.29
C LYS A 40 12.57 -11.95 19.49
N ASN A 41 13.30 -12.18 20.58
CA ASN A 41 14.51 -11.46 20.96
C ASN A 41 14.35 -9.97 21.30
N TYR A 42 13.25 -9.31 20.95
CA TYR A 42 12.99 -7.93 21.37
C TYR A 42 12.74 -7.85 22.90
N PRO A 43 13.15 -6.79 23.63
CA PRO A 43 13.03 -6.71 25.09
C PRO A 43 11.60 -6.50 25.58
N GLU A 44 10.80 -5.70 24.90
CA GLU A 44 9.42 -5.37 25.27
C GLU A 44 8.39 -5.72 24.19
N LYS A 45 7.11 -5.38 24.39
CA LYS A 45 6.11 -5.49 23.32
C LYS A 45 6.16 -4.22 22.49
N LEU A 46 6.23 -4.38 21.18
CA LEU A 46 6.05 -3.27 20.25
C LEU A 46 4.57 -2.91 20.17
N ARG A 47 4.28 -1.62 20.17
CA ARG A 47 2.94 -1.07 19.95
C ARG A 47 2.88 -0.50 18.54
N LEU A 48 2.05 -1.12 17.70
CA LEU A 48 1.91 -0.75 16.31
C LEU A 48 0.49 -0.25 16.02
N LEU A 49 0.39 0.70 15.09
CA LEU A 49 -0.86 1.28 14.61
C LEU A 49 -1.58 0.31 13.68
N LYS A 50 -2.92 0.26 13.78
CA LYS A 50 -3.79 -0.45 12.84
C LYS A 50 -4.00 0.33 11.55
N SER A 51 -3.99 1.66 11.61
CA SER A 51 -4.06 2.48 10.41
C SER A 51 -3.15 3.69 10.49
N ALA A 52 -2.62 4.12 9.34
CA ALA A 52 -2.02 5.43 9.14
C ALA A 52 -2.61 6.03 7.87
N ILE A 53 -2.99 7.30 7.93
CA ILE A 53 -3.57 8.03 6.82
C ILE A 53 -2.71 9.23 6.47
N VAL A 54 -2.37 9.35 5.19
CA VAL A 54 -1.50 10.38 4.64
C VAL A 54 -2.36 11.37 3.87
N PHE A 55 -2.38 12.61 4.35
CA PHE A 55 -3.07 13.74 3.72
C PHE A 55 -2.10 14.65 2.97
N GLY A 56 -2.62 15.50 2.10
CA GLY A 56 -1.83 16.50 1.38
C GLY A 56 -2.49 16.94 0.09
N GLY A 57 -2.01 18.04 -0.47
CA GLY A 57 -2.48 18.57 -1.76
C GLY A 57 -2.25 17.64 -2.95
N ASN A 58 -2.78 18.03 -4.12
CA ASN A 58 -2.50 17.32 -5.37
C ASN A 58 -1.00 17.40 -5.69
N GLY A 59 -0.42 16.25 -6.05
CA GLY A 59 1.02 16.16 -6.34
C GLY A 59 1.94 16.38 -5.13
N SER A 60 1.44 16.36 -3.89
CA SER A 60 2.27 16.57 -2.68
C SER A 60 3.25 15.43 -2.40
N GLY A 61 3.00 14.22 -2.90
CA GLY A 61 3.86 13.04 -2.69
C GLY A 61 3.15 11.80 -2.16
N LYS A 62 1.84 11.87 -1.86
CA LYS A 62 1.02 10.73 -1.38
C LYS A 62 1.17 9.46 -2.23
N SER A 63 0.81 9.53 -3.52
CA SER A 63 0.92 8.41 -4.45
C SER A 63 2.36 7.95 -4.68
N ASN A 64 3.33 8.85 -4.52
CA ASN A 64 4.75 8.51 -4.63
C ASN A 64 5.24 7.70 -3.42
N LEU A 65 4.65 7.88 -2.24
CA LEU A 65 4.93 7.04 -1.07
C LEU A 65 4.45 5.59 -1.31
N VAL A 66 3.22 5.44 -1.82
CA VAL A 66 2.65 4.15 -2.20
C VAL A 66 3.47 3.51 -3.32
N SER A 67 3.83 4.29 -4.34
CA SER A 67 4.68 3.84 -5.45
C SER A 67 6.06 3.40 -4.96
N GLY A 68 6.62 4.05 -3.94
CA GLY A 68 7.89 3.64 -3.35
C GLY A 68 7.81 2.29 -2.63
N LEU A 69 6.76 2.05 -1.84
CA LEU A 69 6.49 0.74 -1.25
C LEU A 69 6.34 -0.34 -2.34
N ASN A 70 5.59 -0.03 -3.39
CA ASN A 70 5.38 -0.97 -4.50
C ASN A 70 6.67 -1.23 -5.28
N ALA A 71 7.53 -0.23 -5.43
CA ALA A 71 8.82 -0.36 -6.10
C ALA A 71 9.73 -1.34 -5.35
N LEU A 72 9.85 -1.19 -4.02
CA LEU A 72 10.61 -2.12 -3.20
C LEU A 72 10.04 -3.54 -3.27
N LYS A 73 8.71 -3.67 -3.17
CA LYS A 73 8.02 -4.96 -3.32
C LYS A 73 8.33 -5.61 -4.67
N THR A 74 8.23 -4.85 -5.77
CA THR A 74 8.48 -5.34 -7.12
C THR A 74 9.92 -5.81 -7.27
N LEU A 75 10.89 -5.04 -6.76
CA LEU A 75 12.30 -5.41 -6.81
C LEU A 75 12.57 -6.71 -6.03
N VAL A 76 11.98 -6.87 -4.84
CA VAL A 76 12.17 -8.09 -4.03
C VAL A 76 11.49 -9.31 -4.66
N LEU A 77 10.34 -9.15 -5.32
CA LEU A 77 9.59 -10.28 -5.89
C LEU A 77 9.99 -10.64 -7.32
N ARG A 78 10.69 -9.77 -8.04
CA ARG A 78 11.07 -9.98 -9.44
C ARG A 78 12.56 -10.19 -9.59
N GLU A 79 12.93 -11.42 -9.96
CA GLU A 79 14.30 -11.73 -10.38
C GLU A 79 14.59 -11.21 -11.80
N GLN A 80 15.85 -10.83 -12.02
CA GLN A 80 16.34 -10.45 -13.35
C GLN A 80 16.90 -11.67 -14.09
N ALA A 81 16.44 -11.89 -15.32
CA ALA A 81 16.89 -13.02 -16.13
C ALA A 81 18.31 -12.76 -16.66
N SER A 82 18.56 -11.55 -17.17
CA SER A 82 19.79 -11.13 -17.80
C SER A 82 20.50 -10.03 -17.02
N ILE A 83 21.83 -9.96 -17.14
CA ILE A 83 22.63 -8.84 -16.59
C ILE A 83 22.33 -7.50 -17.29
N ASN A 84 21.73 -7.56 -18.47
CA ASN A 84 21.35 -6.37 -19.24
C ASN A 84 19.97 -5.82 -18.84
N ASP A 85 19.18 -6.58 -18.08
CA ASP A 85 17.87 -6.16 -17.64
C ASP A 85 18.00 -5.01 -16.63
N ALA A 86 17.22 -3.95 -16.86
CA ALA A 86 17.21 -2.79 -16.00
C ALA A 86 16.44 -3.08 -14.70
N LEU A 87 16.98 -2.58 -13.59
CA LEU A 87 16.26 -2.51 -12.32
C LEU A 87 15.26 -1.35 -12.35
N LEU A 88 14.17 -1.49 -11.59
CA LEU A 88 13.26 -0.38 -11.34
C LEU A 88 14.02 0.74 -10.63
N TYR A 89 14.08 1.91 -11.27
CA TYR A 89 14.88 3.04 -10.81
C TYR A 89 14.24 4.35 -11.27
N GLU A 90 13.59 5.03 -10.33
CA GLU A 90 12.91 6.31 -10.55
C GLU A 90 13.40 7.31 -9.50
N PRO A 91 14.63 7.85 -9.64
CA PRO A 91 15.21 8.75 -8.65
C PRO A 91 14.52 10.12 -8.64
N PHE A 92 14.86 10.95 -7.67
CA PHE A 92 14.43 12.35 -7.68
C PHE A 92 14.99 13.07 -8.91
N ALA A 93 14.10 13.51 -9.80
CA ALA A 93 14.47 13.97 -11.13
C ALA A 93 14.78 15.48 -11.23
N LEU A 94 14.52 16.27 -10.19
CA LEU A 94 14.70 17.73 -10.23
C LEU A 94 16.07 18.19 -9.72
N ASP A 95 16.98 17.25 -9.44
CA ASP A 95 18.38 17.52 -9.12
C ASP A 95 19.30 16.64 -10.00
N PRO A 96 20.24 17.21 -10.78
CA PRO A 96 21.14 16.44 -11.63
C PRO A 96 22.00 15.41 -10.87
N LEU A 97 22.37 15.69 -9.62
CA LEU A 97 23.19 14.80 -8.81
C LEU A 97 22.40 13.56 -8.36
N THR A 98 21.14 13.77 -7.99
CA THR A 98 20.27 12.68 -7.50
C THR A 98 19.89 11.71 -8.63
N LYS A 99 19.78 12.19 -9.88
CA LYS A 99 19.55 11.32 -11.06
C LYS A 99 20.63 10.24 -11.25
N GLN A 100 21.85 10.51 -10.81
CA GLN A 100 22.98 9.59 -10.91
C GLN A 100 23.25 8.84 -9.60
N SER A 101 22.60 9.25 -8.51
CA SER A 101 22.77 8.67 -7.19
C SER A 101 21.78 7.51 -6.99
N PRO A 102 22.12 6.47 -6.22
CA PRO A 102 21.18 5.37 -5.97
C PRO A 102 19.89 5.84 -5.30
N SER A 103 18.78 5.19 -5.64
CA SER A 103 17.54 5.26 -4.85
C SER A 103 17.69 4.32 -3.66
N VAL A 104 17.32 4.77 -2.47
CA VAL A 104 17.46 3.98 -1.23
C VAL A 104 16.09 3.76 -0.60
N MET A 105 15.80 2.51 -0.30
CA MET A 105 14.57 2.09 0.36
C MET A 105 14.91 1.15 1.51
N THR A 106 14.39 1.44 2.69
CA THR A 106 14.56 0.61 3.89
C THR A 106 13.20 0.29 4.47
N ILE A 107 12.99 -0.96 4.87
CA ILE A 107 11.75 -1.41 5.48
C ILE A 107 12.05 -2.23 6.72
N GLU A 108 11.34 -1.91 7.80
CA GLU A 108 11.36 -2.68 9.03
C GLU A 108 10.01 -3.35 9.21
N PHE A 109 10.01 -4.65 9.44
CA PHE A 109 8.79 -5.44 9.53
C PHE A 109 8.97 -6.67 10.39
N ILE A 110 7.86 -7.19 10.89
CA ILE A 110 7.81 -8.41 11.68
C ILE A 110 7.17 -9.49 10.81
N ASN A 111 7.89 -10.61 10.65
CA ASN A 111 7.36 -11.82 10.04
C ASN A 111 7.79 -13.07 10.82
N ASP A 112 6.87 -14.01 11.04
CA ASP A 112 7.08 -15.19 11.88
C ASP A 112 7.73 -14.87 13.24
N SER A 113 7.25 -13.79 13.88
CA SER A 113 7.78 -13.24 15.14
C SER A 113 9.21 -12.69 15.08
N VAL A 114 9.89 -12.65 13.93
CA VAL A 114 11.23 -12.06 13.81
C VAL A 114 11.12 -10.62 13.32
N LEU A 115 11.84 -9.70 13.96
CA LEU A 115 11.95 -8.30 13.55
C LEU A 115 13.12 -8.16 12.57
N TYR A 116 12.79 -7.82 11.32
CA TYR A 116 13.75 -7.62 10.23
C TYR A 116 13.88 -6.15 9.88
N ARG A 117 15.07 -5.75 9.44
CA ARG A 117 15.32 -4.53 8.69
C ARG A 117 15.95 -4.93 7.35
N TYR A 118 15.27 -4.63 6.25
CA TYR A 118 15.77 -4.88 4.91
C TYR A 118 16.03 -3.54 4.20
N SER A 119 17.23 -3.37 3.65
CA SER A 119 17.63 -2.14 2.96
C SER A 119 18.17 -2.44 1.57
N LEU A 120 17.78 -1.62 0.60
CA LEU A 120 18.18 -1.72 -0.79
C LEU A 120 18.55 -0.34 -1.34
N ALA A 121 19.73 -0.26 -1.96
CA ALA A 121 20.17 0.89 -2.75
C ALA A 121 20.51 0.44 -4.17
N ASN A 122 19.83 0.98 -5.18
CA ASN A 122 20.04 0.58 -6.56
C ASN A 122 20.04 1.76 -7.55
N THR A 123 20.68 1.54 -8.69
CA THR A 123 20.52 2.35 -9.91
C THR A 123 19.68 1.57 -10.92
N ALA A 124 19.51 2.09 -12.14
CA ALA A 124 18.88 1.34 -13.23
C ALA A 124 19.69 0.10 -13.67
N ARG A 125 20.98 0.00 -13.32
CA ARG A 125 21.88 -1.02 -13.85
C ARG A 125 22.40 -1.99 -12.81
N GLU A 126 22.45 -1.61 -11.55
CA GLU A 126 23.04 -2.44 -10.50
C GLU A 126 22.44 -2.18 -9.14
N VAL A 127 22.54 -3.19 -8.28
CA VAL A 127 22.33 -3.05 -6.85
C VAL A 127 23.65 -2.61 -6.21
N VAL A 128 23.66 -1.38 -5.71
CA VAL A 128 24.83 -0.75 -5.09
C VAL A 128 25.01 -1.25 -3.66
N LYS A 129 23.93 -1.33 -2.89
CA LYS A 129 23.91 -1.90 -1.54
C LYS A 129 22.67 -2.73 -1.31
N GLU A 130 22.81 -3.78 -0.53
CA GLU A 130 21.69 -4.58 -0.03
C GLU A 130 22.03 -5.16 1.33
N SER A 131 21.12 -5.10 2.28
CA SER A 131 21.31 -5.74 3.57
C SER A 131 20.02 -6.33 4.11
N LEU A 132 20.16 -7.44 4.82
CA LEU A 132 19.17 -7.94 5.74
C LEU A 132 19.77 -7.96 7.13
N GLU A 133 19.14 -7.23 8.04
CA GLU A 133 19.49 -7.21 9.45
C GLU A 133 18.36 -7.84 10.27
N ILE A 134 18.74 -8.50 11.36
CA ILE A 134 17.83 -9.13 12.31
C ILE A 134 18.11 -8.54 13.68
N TYR A 135 17.06 -8.19 14.41
CA TYR A 135 17.21 -7.66 15.76
C TYR A 135 17.80 -8.73 16.70
N ASP A 136 18.90 -8.38 17.36
CA ASP A 136 19.62 -9.23 18.32
C ASP A 136 19.47 -8.69 19.75
N LYS A 137 19.04 -9.57 20.66
CA LYS A 137 18.81 -9.20 22.06
C LYS A 137 20.10 -8.84 22.80
N THR A 138 21.21 -9.50 22.45
CA THR A 138 22.46 -9.36 23.18
C THR A 138 23.14 -8.04 22.85
N GLN A 139 23.01 -7.57 21.61
CA GLN A 139 23.50 -6.26 21.17
C GLN A 139 22.48 -5.13 21.37
N ASP A 140 21.21 -5.45 21.64
CA ASP A 140 20.10 -4.49 21.73
C ASP A 140 19.97 -3.64 20.45
N ASP A 141 20.31 -4.23 19.30
CA ASP A 141 20.32 -3.57 18.00
C ASP A 141 20.14 -4.59 16.86
N PHE A 142 19.96 -4.07 15.65
CA PHE A 142 19.97 -4.83 14.42
C PHE A 142 21.38 -5.29 14.05
N VAL A 143 21.52 -6.57 13.73
CA VAL A 143 22.78 -7.19 13.32
C VAL A 143 22.63 -7.72 11.90
N TYR A 144 23.65 -7.51 11.06
CA TYR A 144 23.66 -8.01 9.68
C TYR A 144 23.58 -9.53 9.65
N TYR A 145 22.50 -10.05 9.06
CA TYR A 145 22.43 -11.43 8.60
C TYR A 145 23.22 -11.59 7.30
N PHE A 146 23.01 -10.66 6.36
CA PHE A 146 23.92 -10.42 5.25
C PHE A 146 24.00 -8.94 4.93
N LYS A 147 25.10 -8.56 4.29
CA LYS A 147 25.34 -7.24 3.73
C LYS A 147 26.12 -7.38 2.44
N ARG A 148 25.66 -6.71 1.40
CA ARG A 148 26.41 -6.45 0.18
C ARG A 148 26.63 -4.94 0.07
N ASP A 149 27.90 -4.53 0.05
CA ASP A 149 28.33 -3.15 -0.05
C ASP A 149 29.68 -3.13 -0.78
N GLY A 150 29.61 -3.35 -2.10
CA GLY A 150 30.77 -3.64 -2.93
C GLY A 150 31.54 -4.92 -2.54
N ALA A 151 32.73 -5.09 -3.12
CA ALA A 151 33.57 -6.26 -2.87
C ALA A 151 34.30 -6.24 -1.50
N GLU A 152 34.51 -5.06 -0.91
CA GLU A 152 35.43 -4.92 0.23
C GLU A 152 34.77 -5.07 1.62
N SER A 153 33.44 -5.02 1.74
CA SER A 153 32.75 -4.99 3.05
C SER A 153 31.50 -5.88 3.17
N SER A 154 31.40 -6.90 2.31
CA SER A 154 30.25 -7.80 2.28
C SER A 154 30.29 -8.84 3.41
N VAL A 155 29.15 -9.08 4.05
CA VAL A 155 28.93 -10.07 5.11
C VAL A 155 27.93 -11.09 4.60
N PHE A 156 28.28 -12.38 4.66
CA PHE A 156 27.39 -13.49 4.30
C PHE A 156 27.41 -14.53 5.42
N PRO A 157 26.30 -15.24 5.68
CA PRO A 157 26.32 -16.37 6.59
C PRO A 157 27.33 -17.41 6.10
N GLU A 158 28.03 -18.10 7.02
CA GLU A 158 29.12 -19.04 6.69
C GLU A 158 28.72 -20.06 5.61
N LYS A 159 27.48 -20.55 5.68
CA LYS A 159 26.90 -21.50 4.73
C LYS A 159 26.87 -20.98 3.28
N TYR A 160 26.87 -19.67 3.05
CA TYR A 160 26.65 -19.07 1.73
C TYR A 160 27.81 -18.20 1.23
N GLN A 161 28.98 -18.26 1.88
CA GLN A 161 30.15 -17.46 1.48
C GLN A 161 30.56 -17.70 0.02
N GLU A 162 30.43 -18.92 -0.49
CA GLU A 162 30.77 -19.28 -1.88
C GLU A 162 29.93 -18.54 -2.94
N TYR A 163 28.72 -18.09 -2.59
CA TYR A 163 27.81 -17.43 -3.53
C TYR A 163 28.11 -15.93 -3.68
N GLN A 164 28.88 -15.34 -2.77
CA GLN A 164 29.18 -13.91 -2.78
C GLN A 164 29.75 -13.43 -4.13
N THR A 165 30.59 -14.25 -4.77
CA THR A 165 31.23 -13.94 -6.07
C THR A 165 30.38 -14.33 -7.28
N GLN A 166 29.26 -15.04 -7.08
CA GLN A 166 28.41 -15.59 -8.14
C GLN A 166 27.17 -14.73 -8.41
N ILE A 167 26.86 -13.78 -7.53
CA ILE A 167 25.69 -12.91 -7.64
C ILE A 167 25.99 -11.79 -8.64
N LYS A 168 25.17 -11.67 -9.69
CA LYS A 168 25.28 -10.60 -10.70
C LYS A 168 25.09 -9.24 -10.04
N SER A 169 25.69 -8.19 -10.61
CA SER A 169 25.55 -6.82 -10.11
C SER A 169 24.10 -6.33 -10.06
N ASN A 170 23.23 -6.80 -10.96
CA ASN A 170 21.81 -6.45 -11.02
C ASN A 170 20.88 -7.50 -10.38
N SER A 171 21.42 -8.49 -9.66
CA SER A 171 20.64 -9.48 -8.91
C SER A 171 20.68 -9.18 -7.42
N LEU A 172 19.62 -9.50 -6.70
CA LEU A 172 19.56 -9.34 -5.24
C LEU A 172 20.13 -10.58 -4.55
N VAL A 173 20.80 -10.36 -3.42
CA VAL A 173 21.30 -11.42 -2.54
C VAL A 173 20.13 -12.23 -1.99
N ILE A 174 19.02 -11.57 -1.65
CA ILE A 174 17.82 -12.22 -1.12
C ILE A 174 17.30 -13.34 -2.03
N HIS A 175 17.34 -13.16 -3.36
CA HIS A 175 16.94 -14.16 -4.36
C HIS A 175 17.83 -15.40 -4.32
N THR A 176 19.14 -15.17 -4.25
CA THR A 176 20.11 -16.28 -4.19
C THR A 176 19.91 -17.09 -2.90
N LEU A 177 19.75 -16.43 -1.76
CA LEU A 177 19.53 -17.11 -0.49
C LEU A 177 18.18 -17.85 -0.46
N GLU A 178 17.12 -17.25 -0.98
CA GLU A 178 15.79 -17.87 -1.07
C GLU A 178 15.81 -19.13 -1.97
N SER A 179 16.49 -19.08 -3.13
CA SER A 179 16.67 -20.24 -4.01
C SER A 179 17.41 -21.42 -3.34
N LYS A 180 18.18 -21.15 -2.28
CA LYS A 180 18.90 -22.15 -1.47
C LYS A 180 18.12 -22.58 -0.22
N ASN A 181 16.83 -22.23 -0.16
CA ASN A 181 15.94 -22.49 0.97
C ASN A 181 16.46 -21.88 2.28
N ASP A 182 17.08 -20.70 2.21
CA ASP A 182 17.41 -19.95 3.41
C ASP A 182 16.14 -19.48 4.13
N GLN A 183 16.02 -19.78 5.42
CA GLN A 183 14.80 -19.50 6.18
C GLN A 183 14.52 -18.00 6.31
N HIS A 184 15.54 -17.19 6.54
CA HIS A 184 15.37 -15.75 6.71
C HIS A 184 15.03 -15.08 5.38
N ALA A 185 15.73 -15.43 4.31
CA ALA A 185 15.41 -14.92 2.97
C ALA A 185 14.00 -15.32 2.52
N THR A 186 13.62 -16.59 2.71
CA THR A 186 12.26 -17.09 2.42
C THR A 186 11.20 -16.33 3.20
N ASN A 187 11.46 -16.03 4.48
CA ASN A 187 10.53 -15.27 5.31
C ASN A 187 10.38 -13.81 4.83
N VAL A 188 11.46 -13.17 4.38
CA VAL A 188 11.40 -11.82 3.80
C VAL A 188 10.59 -11.82 2.51
N VAL A 189 10.92 -12.71 1.56
CA VAL A 189 10.21 -12.81 0.26
C VAL A 189 8.73 -13.13 0.46
N ARG A 190 8.40 -14.10 1.34
CA ARG A 190 7.01 -14.44 1.68
C ARG A 190 6.26 -13.26 2.29
N TRP A 191 6.92 -12.44 3.12
CA TRP A 191 6.30 -11.25 3.69
C TRP A 191 5.85 -10.27 2.59
N PHE A 192 6.74 -9.97 1.63
CA PHE A 192 6.41 -9.10 0.51
C PHE A 192 5.32 -9.68 -0.41
N ALA A 193 5.38 -10.99 -0.67
CA ALA A 193 4.43 -11.66 -1.56
C ALA A 193 3.03 -11.73 -0.94
N ASN A 194 2.96 -12.14 0.33
CA ASN A 194 1.70 -12.53 0.95
C ASN A 194 1.16 -11.45 1.89
N GLN A 195 1.98 -10.77 2.69
CA GLN A 195 1.48 -9.83 3.71
C GLN A 195 1.31 -8.41 3.20
N LEU A 196 2.22 -7.89 2.36
CA LEU A 196 2.11 -6.54 1.82
C LEU A 196 1.19 -6.51 0.59
N VAL A 197 0.02 -5.88 0.71
CA VAL A 197 -0.98 -5.77 -0.36
C VAL A 197 -1.14 -4.31 -0.77
N ILE A 198 -0.54 -3.93 -1.89
CA ILE A 198 -0.86 -2.67 -2.57
C ILE A 198 -2.18 -2.88 -3.30
N PHE A 199 -3.22 -2.15 -2.89
CA PHE A 199 -4.56 -2.33 -3.43
C PHE A 199 -4.70 -1.63 -4.78
N ASP A 200 -5.11 -2.41 -5.77
CA ASP A 200 -5.25 -2.06 -7.18
C ASP A 200 -6.70 -2.25 -7.69
N GLY A 201 -7.65 -2.53 -6.79
CA GLY A 201 -9.01 -2.92 -7.15
C GLY A 201 -9.18 -4.39 -7.57
N SER A 202 -8.13 -5.22 -7.45
CA SER A 202 -8.18 -6.62 -7.85
C SER A 202 -9.18 -7.45 -7.04
N LEU A 203 -9.93 -8.29 -7.76
CA LEU A 203 -10.92 -9.22 -7.21
C LEU A 203 -10.26 -10.49 -6.64
N ARG A 204 -9.33 -10.34 -5.69
CA ARG A 204 -8.71 -11.47 -5.00
C ARG A 204 -9.75 -12.22 -4.17
N ASN A 205 -9.55 -13.51 -3.95
CA ASN A 205 -10.46 -14.35 -3.16
C ASN A 205 -11.91 -14.45 -3.68
N ILE A 206 -12.16 -14.13 -4.96
CA ILE A 206 -13.50 -14.18 -5.56
C ILE A 206 -14.12 -15.58 -5.51
N GLU A 207 -13.28 -16.63 -5.55
CA GLU A 207 -13.71 -18.02 -5.47
C GLU A 207 -14.44 -18.35 -4.15
N ARG A 208 -14.20 -17.55 -3.09
CA ARG A 208 -14.89 -17.67 -1.79
C ARG A 208 -16.38 -17.41 -1.90
N LEU A 209 -16.83 -16.65 -2.89
CA LEU A 209 -18.27 -16.43 -3.14
C LEU A 209 -19.01 -17.71 -3.56
N SER A 210 -18.31 -18.79 -3.88
CA SER A 210 -18.93 -20.10 -4.12
C SER A 210 -19.44 -20.76 -2.84
N ASN A 211 -18.98 -20.30 -1.66
CA ASN A 211 -19.47 -20.75 -0.37
C ASN A 211 -20.63 -19.85 0.10
N GLU A 212 -21.79 -20.43 0.41
CA GLU A 212 -22.99 -19.67 0.77
C GLU A 212 -22.80 -18.75 1.98
N LYS A 213 -22.08 -19.20 3.02
CA LYS A 213 -21.85 -18.41 4.23
C LYS A 213 -20.93 -17.22 3.98
N ASP A 214 -19.87 -17.43 3.21
CA ASP A 214 -18.98 -16.35 2.80
C ASP A 214 -19.74 -15.33 1.93
N LYS A 215 -20.49 -15.83 0.95
CA LYS A 215 -21.32 -15.01 0.07
C LYS A 215 -22.33 -14.17 0.85
N GLU A 216 -23.02 -14.75 1.82
CA GLU A 216 -23.94 -14.03 2.72
C GLU A 216 -23.21 -12.91 3.48
N LYS A 217 -22.03 -13.20 4.06
CA LYS A 217 -21.21 -12.20 4.77
C LYS A 217 -20.81 -11.05 3.84
N PHE A 218 -20.43 -11.36 2.60
CA PHE A 218 -20.06 -10.37 1.58
C PHE A 218 -21.25 -9.50 1.17
N LEU A 219 -22.39 -10.10 0.85
CA LEU A 219 -23.60 -9.35 0.48
C LEU A 219 -24.10 -8.48 1.64
N ASN A 220 -24.02 -8.99 2.87
CA ASN A 220 -24.35 -8.20 4.06
C ASN A 220 -23.41 -6.99 4.21
N PHE A 221 -22.12 -7.14 3.95
CA PHE A 221 -21.19 -6.01 3.97
C PHE A 221 -21.55 -4.96 2.90
N LEU A 222 -21.80 -5.39 1.67
CA LEU A 222 -22.18 -4.47 0.58
C LEU A 222 -23.50 -3.75 0.88
N LYS A 223 -24.49 -4.47 1.42
CA LYS A 223 -25.77 -3.89 1.83
C LYS A 223 -25.60 -2.84 2.93
N LEU A 224 -24.73 -3.09 3.91
CA LEU A 224 -24.42 -2.12 4.97
C LEU A 224 -23.64 -0.91 4.45
N ALA A 225 -22.96 -1.05 3.32
CA ALA A 225 -22.30 0.03 2.59
C ALA A 225 -23.23 0.71 1.56
N ASP A 226 -24.55 0.59 1.74
CA ASP A 226 -25.62 1.18 0.92
C ASP A 226 -25.60 0.76 -0.56
N MET A 227 -25.12 -0.45 -0.84
CA MET A 227 -25.22 -1.04 -2.18
C MET A 227 -26.54 -1.80 -2.32
N ASN A 228 -27.35 -1.43 -3.33
CA ASN A 228 -28.59 -2.10 -3.68
C ASN A 228 -28.40 -3.40 -4.48
N MET A 229 -27.23 -4.02 -4.36
CA MET A 229 -26.90 -5.27 -5.04
C MET A 229 -27.51 -6.45 -4.29
N VAL A 230 -28.21 -7.30 -5.02
CA VAL A 230 -28.84 -8.51 -4.49
C VAL A 230 -27.85 -9.67 -4.48
N ASP A 231 -27.02 -9.76 -5.51
CA ASP A 231 -26.07 -10.85 -5.65
C ASP A 231 -24.85 -10.45 -6.49
N LEU A 232 -23.75 -11.19 -6.34
CA LEU A 232 -22.56 -11.14 -7.18
C LEU A 232 -22.23 -12.56 -7.65
N VAL A 233 -22.40 -12.81 -8.95
CA VAL A 233 -22.38 -14.17 -9.51
C VAL A 233 -21.25 -14.31 -10.52
N PRO A 234 -20.27 -15.20 -10.27
CA PRO A 234 -19.35 -15.64 -11.30
C PRO A 234 -20.09 -16.59 -12.26
N VAL A 235 -20.13 -16.24 -13.54
CA VAL A 235 -20.71 -17.06 -14.60
C VAL A 235 -19.57 -17.63 -15.43
N LYS A 236 -19.53 -18.95 -15.61
CA LYS A 236 -18.53 -19.59 -16.46
C LYS A 236 -18.81 -19.20 -17.90
N ASP A 237 -17.85 -18.55 -18.55
CA ASP A 237 -17.96 -18.26 -19.97
C ASP A 237 -18.02 -19.57 -20.74
N LYS A 238 -18.92 -19.66 -21.72
CA LYS A 238 -18.87 -20.77 -22.67
C LYS A 238 -17.59 -20.56 -23.49
N GLU A 239 -16.79 -21.62 -23.66
CA GLU A 239 -15.48 -21.53 -24.35
C GLU A 239 -15.56 -20.92 -25.77
N GLU A 240 -16.76 -20.91 -26.35
CA GLU A 240 -17.11 -20.44 -27.69
C GLU A 240 -17.31 -18.92 -27.83
N ASP A 241 -17.51 -18.17 -26.73
CA ASP A 241 -17.91 -16.75 -26.78
C ASP A 241 -16.74 -15.77 -27.02
N TYR A 242 -15.49 -16.23 -26.93
CA TYR A 242 -14.31 -15.39 -27.18
C TYR A 242 -13.41 -15.98 -28.26
N SER A 243 -13.16 -15.19 -29.31
CA SER A 243 -12.12 -15.48 -30.29
C SER A 243 -10.74 -15.50 -29.62
N LYS A 244 -9.78 -16.26 -30.17
CA LYS A 244 -8.39 -16.27 -29.69
C LYS A 244 -7.76 -14.88 -29.62
N GLN A 245 -8.24 -13.94 -30.44
CA GLN A 245 -7.74 -12.57 -30.51
C GLN A 245 -8.24 -11.73 -29.32
N GLU A 246 -9.50 -11.90 -28.88
CA GLU A 246 -10.05 -11.21 -27.70
C GLU A 246 -9.40 -11.70 -26.40
N LYS A 247 -9.09 -13.00 -26.30
CA LYS A 247 -8.32 -13.54 -25.17
C LYS A 247 -6.92 -12.94 -25.09
N LEU A 248 -6.26 -12.77 -26.24
CA LEU A 248 -4.94 -12.13 -26.31
C LEU A 248 -5.02 -10.64 -25.99
N ALA A 249 -6.03 -9.93 -26.49
CA ALA A 249 -6.25 -8.52 -26.22
C ALA A 249 -6.51 -8.26 -24.73
N ALA A 250 -7.37 -9.05 -24.07
CA ALA A 250 -7.65 -8.91 -22.64
C ALA A 250 -6.41 -9.19 -21.76
N VAL A 251 -5.56 -10.14 -22.18
CA VAL A 251 -4.28 -10.41 -21.50
C VAL A 251 -3.29 -9.26 -21.72
N LEU A 252 -3.18 -8.75 -22.95
CA LEU A 252 -2.29 -7.64 -23.28
C LEU A 252 -2.73 -6.33 -22.61
N GLU A 253 -4.02 -6.01 -22.59
CA GLU A 253 -4.56 -4.83 -21.91
C GLU A 253 -4.26 -4.86 -20.41
N ARG A 254 -4.39 -6.02 -19.75
CA ARG A 254 -4.04 -6.15 -18.33
C ARG A 254 -2.54 -6.03 -18.07
N ILE A 255 -1.69 -6.58 -18.94
CA ILE A 255 -0.22 -6.39 -18.86
C ILE A 255 0.15 -4.90 -19.03
N ILE A 256 -0.53 -4.19 -19.91
CA ILE A 256 -0.28 -2.78 -20.22
C ILE A 256 -0.82 -1.86 -19.11
N GLN A 257 -1.99 -2.16 -18.53
CA GLN A 257 -2.63 -1.33 -17.49
C GLN A 257 -2.02 -1.53 -16.10
N GLU A 258 -1.63 -2.74 -15.71
CA GLU A 258 -1.22 -3.02 -14.32
C GLU A 258 0.24 -2.62 -14.01
N LYS A 259 1.10 -2.35 -15.00
CA LYS A 259 2.57 -2.11 -14.81
C LYS A 259 3.27 -3.14 -13.89
N ASP A 260 2.63 -4.28 -13.62
CA ASP A 260 3.11 -5.34 -12.74
C ASP A 260 3.26 -6.63 -13.57
N PRO A 261 4.49 -6.99 -13.98
CA PRO A 261 4.73 -8.15 -14.82
C PRO A 261 4.76 -9.47 -14.02
N THR A 262 4.42 -9.48 -12.73
CA THR A 262 4.39 -10.70 -11.89
C THR A 262 3.12 -11.54 -12.06
N ILE A 263 2.42 -11.41 -13.20
CA ILE A 263 1.23 -12.20 -13.52
C ILE A 263 1.61 -13.69 -13.61
N GLU A 264 1.42 -14.42 -12.51
CA GLU A 264 1.43 -15.88 -12.50
C GLU A 264 0.42 -16.40 -13.51
N ILE A 265 0.79 -17.48 -14.20
CA ILE A 265 -0.06 -18.26 -15.12
C ILE A 265 -1.39 -18.71 -14.45
N GLY A 266 -1.47 -18.69 -13.11
CA GLY A 266 -2.71 -18.84 -12.34
C GLY A 266 -3.77 -17.74 -12.57
N ARG A 267 -3.37 -16.49 -12.86
CA ARG A 267 -4.30 -15.40 -13.22
C ARG A 267 -4.94 -15.60 -14.60
N VAL A 268 -4.31 -16.35 -15.50
CA VAL A 268 -4.88 -16.72 -16.81
C VAL A 268 -6.04 -17.71 -16.65
N LYS A 269 -6.04 -18.57 -15.61
CA LYS A 269 -7.21 -19.43 -15.30
C LYS A 269 -8.45 -18.63 -14.86
N LYS A 270 -8.29 -17.37 -14.42
CA LYS A 270 -9.39 -16.45 -14.11
C LYS A 270 -10.08 -15.88 -15.37
N SER A 271 -9.61 -16.21 -16.58
CA SER A 271 -10.22 -15.78 -17.85
C SER A 271 -11.40 -16.65 -18.33
N LEU A 272 -11.97 -17.49 -17.46
CA LEU A 272 -13.08 -18.40 -17.78
C LEU A 272 -14.39 -18.02 -17.10
N TYR A 273 -14.41 -16.92 -16.33
CA TYR A 273 -15.61 -16.47 -15.63
C TYR A 273 -15.82 -14.97 -15.83
N SER A 274 -16.95 -14.59 -16.44
CA SER A 274 -17.48 -13.24 -16.37
C SER A 274 -18.18 -13.03 -15.03
N LEU A 275 -18.03 -11.85 -14.46
CA LEU A 275 -18.65 -11.50 -13.18
C LEU A 275 -19.87 -10.62 -13.42
N TYR A 276 -20.98 -10.93 -12.78
CA TYR A 276 -22.21 -10.16 -12.89
C TYR A 276 -22.73 -9.75 -11.52
N SER A 277 -23.04 -8.47 -11.37
CA SER A 277 -23.87 -7.96 -10.28
C SER A 277 -25.34 -8.22 -10.60
N VAL A 278 -26.13 -8.57 -9.59
CA VAL A 278 -27.57 -8.82 -9.72
C VAL A 278 -28.33 -7.75 -8.96
N TYR A 279 -29.32 -7.14 -9.61
CA TYR A 279 -30.16 -6.11 -9.03
C TYR A 279 -31.64 -6.46 -9.20
N ASN A 280 -32.49 -6.00 -8.29
CA ASN A 280 -33.94 -6.10 -8.45
C ASN A 280 -34.43 -5.16 -9.56
N GLN A 281 -35.38 -5.65 -10.37
CA GLN A 281 -36.18 -4.84 -11.28
C GLN A 281 -37.47 -4.44 -10.60
N TYR A 282 -37.88 -3.19 -10.77
CA TYR A 282 -39.06 -2.62 -10.14
C TYR A 282 -40.06 -2.16 -11.20
N ASP A 283 -41.35 -2.37 -10.94
CA ASP A 283 -42.43 -1.78 -11.73
C ASP A 283 -42.71 -0.32 -11.34
N GLU A 284 -43.70 0.30 -12.01
CA GLU A 284 -44.14 1.68 -11.72
C GLU A 284 -44.68 1.88 -10.28
N MET A 285 -45.02 0.79 -9.58
CA MET A 285 -45.48 0.82 -8.19
C MET A 285 -44.35 0.51 -7.18
N ASN A 286 -43.09 0.46 -7.64
CA ASN A 286 -41.91 0.07 -6.86
C ASN A 286 -41.97 -1.36 -6.28
N GLN A 287 -42.74 -2.26 -6.90
CA GLN A 287 -42.73 -3.67 -6.53
C GLN A 287 -41.65 -4.42 -7.31
N VAL A 288 -40.97 -5.35 -6.65
CA VAL A 288 -39.96 -6.20 -7.29
C VAL A 288 -40.67 -7.15 -8.26
N VAL A 289 -40.41 -6.99 -9.55
CA VAL A 289 -41.00 -7.81 -10.63
C VAL A 289 -40.01 -8.80 -11.25
N GLY A 290 -38.72 -8.67 -10.96
CA GLY A 290 -37.67 -9.50 -11.51
C GLY A 290 -36.29 -9.15 -10.98
N GLN A 291 -35.27 -9.74 -11.59
CA GLN A 291 -33.86 -9.42 -11.35
C GLN A 291 -33.13 -9.31 -12.67
N GLU A 292 -32.22 -8.35 -12.76
CA GLU A 292 -31.38 -8.12 -13.93
C GLU A 292 -29.90 -8.34 -13.59
N ARG A 293 -29.13 -8.81 -14.57
CA ARG A 293 -27.68 -9.00 -14.43
C ARG A 293 -26.95 -7.87 -15.16
N ILE A 294 -26.08 -7.19 -14.45
CA ILE A 294 -25.18 -6.17 -15.02
C ILE A 294 -23.77 -6.73 -15.02
N HIS A 295 -23.11 -6.69 -16.18
CA HIS A 295 -21.72 -7.12 -16.29
C HIS A 295 -20.84 -6.24 -15.41
N TYR A 296 -19.92 -6.84 -14.65
CA TYR A 296 -19.05 -6.13 -13.70
C TYR A 296 -18.32 -4.95 -14.34
N ASP A 297 -17.89 -5.06 -15.59
CA ASP A 297 -17.18 -3.97 -16.27
C ASP A 297 -18.06 -2.73 -16.53
N LEU A 298 -19.39 -2.86 -16.49
CA LEU A 298 -20.33 -1.75 -16.61
C LEU A 298 -20.60 -1.06 -15.26
N GLU A 299 -20.12 -1.62 -14.16
CA GLU A 299 -20.26 -1.01 -12.84
C GLU A 299 -19.43 0.27 -12.68
N SER A 300 -19.90 1.14 -11.79
CA SER A 300 -19.18 2.34 -11.41
C SER A 300 -17.81 2.00 -10.80
N SER A 301 -16.85 2.92 -10.90
CA SER A 301 -15.54 2.75 -10.26
C SER A 301 -15.66 2.55 -8.74
N GLY A 302 -16.58 3.25 -8.08
CA GLY A 302 -16.90 3.10 -6.66
C GLY A 302 -17.39 1.71 -6.29
N THR A 303 -18.35 1.18 -7.05
CA THR A 303 -18.89 -0.17 -6.84
C THR A 303 -17.78 -1.22 -7.01
N LYS A 304 -16.99 -1.12 -8.09
CA LYS A 304 -15.86 -2.02 -8.34
C LYS A 304 -14.83 -1.99 -7.20
N LYS A 305 -14.46 -0.79 -6.75
CA LYS A 305 -13.53 -0.59 -5.64
C LYS A 305 -14.05 -1.20 -4.34
N LEU A 306 -15.33 -1.01 -4.02
CA LEU A 306 -15.96 -1.55 -2.83
C LEU A 306 -16.04 -3.08 -2.86
N ILE A 307 -16.41 -3.67 -3.99
CA ILE A 307 -16.42 -5.13 -4.19
C ILE A 307 -15.01 -5.68 -3.96
N GLY A 308 -14.00 -5.10 -4.63
CA GLY A 308 -12.60 -5.50 -4.46
C GLY A 308 -12.14 -5.39 -3.01
N LEU A 309 -12.46 -4.27 -2.34
CA LEU A 309 -12.17 -4.04 -0.93
C LEU A 309 -12.79 -5.12 -0.04
N ALA A 310 -14.09 -5.37 -0.20
CA ALA A 310 -14.84 -6.34 0.59
C ALA A 310 -14.27 -7.76 0.43
N LEU A 311 -13.99 -8.17 -0.81
CA LEU A 311 -13.38 -9.48 -1.09
C LEU A 311 -12.01 -9.64 -0.43
N ASN A 312 -11.17 -8.60 -0.49
CA ASN A 312 -9.86 -8.62 0.12
C ASN A 312 -9.96 -8.61 1.65
N ILE A 313 -10.81 -7.78 2.25
CA ILE A 313 -10.85 -7.65 3.71
C ILE A 313 -11.57 -8.82 4.38
N LEU A 314 -12.70 -9.29 3.83
CA LEU A 314 -13.55 -10.26 4.52
C LEU A 314 -13.02 -11.69 4.46
N PHE A 315 -12.22 -12.01 3.44
CA PHE A 315 -11.83 -13.38 3.11
C PHE A 315 -10.32 -13.63 3.12
N ASN A 316 -9.52 -12.70 3.63
CA ASN A 316 -8.10 -12.97 3.80
C ASN A 316 -7.85 -13.82 5.06
N PRO A 317 -7.14 -14.97 4.94
CA PRO A 317 -6.91 -15.87 6.06
C PRO A 317 -5.76 -15.44 6.98
N GLU A 318 -4.92 -14.50 6.53
CA GLU A 318 -3.73 -14.03 7.22
C GLU A 318 -3.83 -12.53 7.49
N GLU A 319 -3.14 -12.07 8.53
CA GLU A 319 -2.97 -10.64 8.81
C GLU A 319 -2.15 -9.97 7.70
N LYS A 320 -2.67 -8.88 7.14
CA LYS A 320 -2.06 -8.17 6.00
C LYS A 320 -1.66 -6.75 6.37
N VAL A 321 -0.83 -6.16 5.53
CA VAL A 321 -0.59 -4.72 5.46
C VAL A 321 -1.19 -4.26 4.14
N PHE A 322 -2.39 -3.70 4.19
CA PHE A 322 -3.03 -3.10 3.03
C PHE A 322 -2.56 -1.67 2.85
N VAL A 323 -2.24 -1.31 1.61
CA VAL A 323 -1.89 0.05 1.21
C VAL A 323 -2.87 0.49 0.14
N PHE A 324 -3.62 1.55 0.41
CA PHE A 324 -4.61 2.13 -0.49
C PHE A 324 -4.13 3.50 -0.92
N ASP A 325 -3.99 3.69 -2.22
CA ASP A 325 -3.87 5.03 -2.78
C ASP A 325 -5.27 5.60 -3.05
N GLU A 326 -5.43 6.90 -2.76
CA GLU A 326 -6.66 7.67 -2.91
C GLU A 326 -7.87 6.92 -2.35
N PHE A 327 -7.78 6.49 -1.08
CA PHE A 327 -8.77 5.62 -0.44
C PHE A 327 -10.21 6.13 -0.60
N ASP A 328 -10.38 7.45 -0.50
CA ASP A 328 -11.63 8.20 -0.62
C ASP A 328 -12.19 8.37 -2.03
N ASP A 329 -11.40 8.24 -3.10
CA ASP A 329 -11.78 8.67 -4.46
C ASP A 329 -13.05 8.00 -5.03
N ALA A 330 -13.50 6.91 -4.42
CA ALA A 330 -14.67 6.16 -4.88
C ALA A 330 -15.76 5.95 -3.82
N PHE A 331 -15.60 6.53 -2.63
CA PHE A 331 -16.55 6.40 -1.52
C PHE A 331 -17.07 7.78 -1.12
N HIS A 332 -18.33 7.85 -0.70
CA HIS A 332 -18.83 9.05 -0.06
C HIS A 332 -18.26 9.16 1.37
N GLN A 333 -18.19 10.38 1.89
CA GLN A 333 -17.54 10.71 3.18
C GLN A 333 -17.93 9.79 4.34
N GLU A 334 -19.23 9.50 4.48
CA GLU A 334 -19.76 8.65 5.56
C GLU A 334 -19.25 7.21 5.47
N LEU A 335 -19.18 6.63 4.26
CA LEU A 335 -18.64 5.30 4.04
C LEU A 335 -17.13 5.26 4.28
N SER A 336 -16.37 6.23 3.77
CA SER A 336 -14.92 6.35 4.04
C SER A 336 -14.64 6.36 5.55
N GLY A 337 -15.40 7.17 6.28
CA GLY A 337 -15.30 7.27 7.73
C GLY A 337 -15.68 5.97 8.44
N THR A 338 -16.80 5.36 8.08
CA THR A 338 -17.29 4.11 8.68
C THR A 338 -16.30 2.95 8.45
N LEU A 339 -15.73 2.85 7.25
CA LEU A 339 -14.70 1.86 6.94
C LEU A 339 -13.45 2.06 7.79
N LEU A 340 -13.00 3.31 7.97
CA LEU A 340 -11.86 3.62 8.81
C LEU A 340 -12.09 3.26 10.29
N GLU A 341 -13.28 3.52 10.82
CA GLU A 341 -13.66 3.05 12.16
C GLU A 341 -13.65 1.52 12.23
N ALA A 342 -14.23 0.84 11.24
CA ALA A 342 -14.26 -0.61 11.16
C ALA A 342 -12.84 -1.22 11.12
N PHE A 343 -11.93 -0.65 10.33
CA PHE A 343 -10.53 -1.08 10.24
C PHE A 343 -9.81 -0.98 11.59
N ASN A 344 -10.00 0.13 12.32
CA ASN A 344 -9.44 0.29 13.65
C ASN A 344 -10.11 -0.62 14.70
N ALA A 345 -11.37 -0.98 14.52
CA ALA A 345 -12.11 -1.88 15.39
C ALA A 345 -11.77 -3.36 15.19
N MET A 346 -11.16 -3.76 14.05
CA MET A 346 -10.84 -5.17 13.78
C MET A 346 -9.98 -5.78 14.89
N GLU A 347 -10.34 -6.97 15.37
CA GLU A 347 -9.58 -7.72 16.39
C GLU A 347 -8.36 -8.46 15.81
N THR A 348 -7.89 -8.05 14.63
CA THR A 348 -6.69 -8.61 13.98
C THR A 348 -5.55 -7.59 14.01
N ASN A 349 -4.32 -8.03 13.76
CA ASN A 349 -3.19 -7.11 13.57
C ASN A 349 -3.03 -6.66 12.10
N THR A 350 -4.12 -6.69 11.32
CA THR A 350 -4.13 -6.15 9.96
C THR A 350 -3.91 -4.65 10.01
N GLN A 351 -3.04 -4.17 9.12
CA GLN A 351 -2.68 -2.76 9.03
C GLN A 351 -3.20 -2.13 7.74
N PHE A 352 -3.54 -0.85 7.82
CA PHE A 352 -4.11 -0.07 6.73
C PHE A 352 -3.32 1.24 6.56
N ILE A 353 -2.53 1.35 5.50
CA ILE A 353 -1.90 2.59 5.08
C ILE A 353 -2.77 3.20 3.99
N LEU A 354 -3.32 4.36 4.26
CA LEU A 354 -4.26 5.04 3.38
C LEU A 354 -3.65 6.36 2.92
N THR A 355 -3.82 6.73 1.66
CA THR A 355 -3.67 8.13 1.26
C THR A 355 -5.05 8.72 1.01
N SER A 356 -5.21 10.01 1.31
CA SER A 356 -6.51 10.66 1.13
C SER A 356 -6.44 12.16 0.86
N HIS A 357 -7.44 12.66 0.13
CA HIS A 357 -7.69 14.08 -0.07
C HIS A 357 -8.84 14.59 0.82
N GLU A 358 -9.66 13.68 1.35
CA GLU A 358 -10.77 13.94 2.27
C GLU A 358 -10.30 14.31 3.69
N LEU A 359 -9.96 15.60 3.87
CA LEU A 359 -9.45 16.12 5.14
C LEU A 359 -10.40 15.93 6.35
N HIS A 360 -11.69 15.69 6.14
CA HIS A 360 -12.64 15.44 7.23
C HIS A 360 -12.32 14.13 7.99
N LEU A 361 -11.65 13.17 7.33
CA LEU A 361 -11.22 11.91 7.94
C LEU A 361 -10.21 12.12 9.08
N MET A 362 -9.52 13.27 9.13
CA MET A 362 -8.60 13.61 10.23
C MET A 362 -9.27 13.59 11.61
N ASP A 363 -10.57 13.92 11.65
CA ASP A 363 -11.34 13.98 12.90
C ASP A 363 -12.13 12.69 13.18
N ASN A 364 -11.92 11.64 12.37
CA ASN A 364 -12.58 10.35 12.51
C ASN A 364 -11.90 9.47 13.57
N GLN A 365 -11.93 9.94 14.83
CA GLN A 365 -11.43 9.22 16.00
C GLN A 365 -9.99 8.69 15.86
N LEU A 366 -9.15 9.44 15.16
CA LEU A 366 -7.75 9.09 14.93
C LEU A 366 -6.83 9.62 16.02
N ARG A 367 -5.75 8.87 16.27
CA ARG A 367 -4.62 9.34 17.07
C ARG A 367 -3.74 10.25 16.23
N LYS A 368 -2.96 11.12 16.89
CA LYS A 368 -2.04 12.04 16.19
C LYS A 368 -0.94 11.32 15.41
N ASP A 369 -0.47 10.18 15.91
CA ASP A 369 0.52 9.33 15.26
C ASP A 369 -0.05 8.53 14.07
N GLN A 370 -1.37 8.54 13.86
CA GLN A 370 -2.02 7.95 12.68
C GLN A 370 -2.20 8.95 11.53
N ILE A 371 -2.04 10.25 11.79
CA ILE A 371 -2.29 11.32 10.81
C ILE A 371 -0.94 11.78 10.30
N TYR A 372 -0.70 11.57 9.02
CA TYR A 372 0.49 12.02 8.31
C TYR A 372 0.11 13.09 7.29
N PHE A 373 1.06 13.95 6.98
CA PHE A 373 0.96 14.93 5.92
C PHE A 373 2.11 14.76 4.95
N THR A 374 1.81 15.00 3.68
CA THR A 374 2.80 15.20 2.64
C THR A 374 2.69 16.63 2.15
N ASP A 375 3.82 17.31 2.07
CA ASP A 375 3.94 18.62 1.47
C ASP A 375 5.06 18.64 0.45
N LYS A 376 4.98 19.53 -0.53
CA LYS A 376 5.98 19.66 -1.58
C LYS A 376 6.60 21.05 -1.49
N ASN A 377 7.91 21.10 -1.25
CA ASN A 377 8.62 22.36 -1.17
C ASN A 377 8.80 23.01 -2.56
N TYR A 378 9.30 24.25 -2.58
CA TYR A 378 9.48 25.03 -3.81
C TYR A 378 10.43 24.41 -4.83
N ARG A 379 11.27 23.44 -4.43
CA ARG A 379 12.16 22.68 -5.33
C ARG A 379 11.51 21.41 -5.88
N GLY A 380 10.24 21.17 -5.54
CA GLY A 380 9.47 20.00 -5.95
C GLY A 380 9.78 18.73 -5.16
N ALA A 381 10.55 18.82 -4.08
CA ALA A 381 10.82 17.69 -3.19
C ALA A 381 9.70 17.54 -2.15
N SER A 382 9.24 16.31 -1.96
CA SER A 382 8.22 15.95 -0.98
C SER A 382 8.82 15.73 0.40
N GLU A 383 8.11 16.19 1.41
CA GLU A 383 8.35 15.97 2.83
C GLU A 383 7.16 15.21 3.41
N LEU A 384 7.41 14.23 4.28
CA LEU A 384 6.43 13.42 4.99
C LEU A 384 6.66 13.59 6.49
N TYR A 385 5.61 13.96 7.22
CA TYR A 385 5.70 14.17 8.67
C TYR A 385 4.38 13.83 9.36
N ALA A 386 4.44 13.40 10.61
CA ALA A 386 3.26 13.06 11.39
C ALA A 386 2.68 14.30 12.07
N LEU A 387 1.36 14.31 12.31
CA LEU A 387 0.73 15.30 13.19
C LEU A 387 1.30 15.24 14.61
N TYR A 388 1.78 14.06 15.02
CA TYR A 388 2.46 13.85 16.30
C TYR A 388 3.73 14.70 16.45
N ASP A 389 4.42 15.03 15.35
CA ASP A 389 5.68 15.79 15.36
C ASP A 389 5.47 17.27 15.68
N PHE A 390 4.22 17.76 15.59
CA PHE A 390 3.89 19.13 15.95
C PHE A 390 3.72 19.27 17.46
N GLU A 391 4.58 20.09 18.06
CA GLU A 391 4.41 20.54 19.44
C GLU A 391 3.06 21.25 19.58
N ALA A 392 2.21 20.72 20.46
CA ALA A 392 0.97 21.39 20.80
C ALA A 392 1.32 22.66 21.59
N ASP A 393 1.33 23.82 20.95
CA ASP A 393 1.39 25.10 21.69
C ASP A 393 0.20 25.14 22.67
N PRO A 394 0.45 25.01 24.00
CA PRO A 394 -0.61 24.92 24.99
C PRO A 394 -1.47 26.19 25.04
N LYS A 395 -0.96 27.30 24.50
CA LYS A 395 -1.62 28.62 24.51
C LYS A 395 -2.48 28.89 23.27
N LYS A 396 -2.35 28.10 22.20
CA LYS A 396 -3.15 28.24 20.95
C LYS A 396 -4.27 27.20 20.80
N GLY A 397 -4.26 26.15 21.62
CA GLY A 397 -5.29 25.11 21.57
C GLY A 397 -6.55 25.47 22.34
N ARG A 398 -7.50 26.19 21.73
CA ARG A 398 -8.91 26.00 22.14
C ARG A 398 -9.25 24.53 21.89
N GLY A 399 -9.73 23.82 22.91
CA GLY A 399 -10.09 22.40 22.84
C GLY A 399 -11.14 22.09 21.77
N ASP A 400 -11.81 23.12 21.26
CA ASP A 400 -12.97 23.05 20.37
C ASP A 400 -12.61 23.11 18.87
N ILE A 401 -11.33 23.28 18.52
CA ILE A 401 -10.89 23.36 17.12
C ILE A 401 -10.36 22.00 16.67
N THR A 402 -11.08 21.38 15.74
CA THR A 402 -10.79 20.11 15.08
C THR A 402 -9.47 20.11 14.30
N TYR A 403 -8.90 18.93 14.04
CA TYR A 403 -7.66 18.81 13.26
C TYR A 403 -7.85 19.33 11.84
N TYR A 404 -9.00 19.04 11.21
CA TYR A 404 -9.37 19.58 9.91
C TYR A 404 -9.28 21.11 9.87
N ARG A 405 -9.88 21.81 10.85
CA ARG A 405 -9.86 23.28 10.90
C ARG A 405 -8.46 23.83 11.12
N ARG A 406 -7.63 23.15 11.92
CA ARG A 406 -6.24 23.56 12.16
C ARG A 406 -5.41 23.42 10.90
N TYR A 407 -5.59 22.33 10.15
CA TYR A 407 -4.96 22.12 8.85
C TYR A 407 -5.32 23.25 7.89
N LEU A 408 -6.61 23.56 7.69
CA LEU A 408 -7.04 24.63 6.78
C LEU A 408 -6.50 26.03 7.15
N ASN A 409 -6.21 26.28 8.43
CA ASN A 409 -5.58 27.51 8.89
C ASN A 409 -4.07 27.54 8.67
N GLY A 410 -3.49 26.53 8.02
CA GLY A 410 -2.06 26.43 7.73
C GLY A 410 -1.20 26.01 8.92
N LEU A 411 -1.79 25.56 10.03
CA LEU A 411 -1.03 25.26 11.26
C LEU A 411 -0.10 24.04 11.13
N PHE A 412 -0.33 23.19 10.14
CA PHE A 412 0.45 21.97 9.92
C PHE A 412 1.24 22.00 8.60
N GLY A 413 1.24 23.10 7.84
CA GLY A 413 1.77 23.10 6.46
C GLY A 413 0.87 22.29 5.50
N GLY A 414 1.35 22.01 4.28
CA GLY A 414 0.66 21.12 3.33
C GLY A 414 -0.61 21.66 2.66
N VAL A 415 -1.11 22.83 3.07
CA VAL A 415 -2.33 23.42 2.50
C VAL A 415 -2.05 23.92 1.07
N PRO A 416 -2.85 23.51 0.06
CA PRO A 416 -2.69 24.00 -1.30
C PRO A 416 -2.91 25.52 -1.39
N HIS A 417 -1.96 26.24 -1.97
CA HIS A 417 -2.13 27.65 -2.35
C HIS A 417 -2.77 27.73 -3.74
N ILE A 418 -4.08 27.94 -3.78
CA ILE A 418 -4.85 28.07 -5.02
C ILE A 418 -5.24 29.53 -5.24
N ASP A 419 -4.65 30.18 -6.24
CA ASP A 419 -5.11 31.49 -6.70
C ASP A 419 -6.34 31.32 -7.58
N ARG A 420 -7.52 31.47 -6.97
CA ARG A 420 -8.80 31.35 -7.67
C ARG A 420 -8.96 32.40 -8.76
N SER A 421 -8.40 33.59 -8.59
CA SER A 421 -8.57 34.70 -9.53
C SER A 421 -7.82 34.44 -10.83
N GLU A 422 -6.58 33.96 -10.74
CA GLU A 422 -5.76 33.59 -11.90
C GLU A 422 -6.35 32.38 -12.64
N ILE A 423 -6.83 31.36 -11.94
CA ILE A 423 -7.48 30.20 -12.57
C ILE A 423 -8.74 30.62 -13.33
N VAL A 424 -9.59 31.44 -12.70
CA VAL A 424 -10.81 31.97 -13.36
C VAL A 424 -10.44 32.81 -14.58
N GLN A 425 -9.37 33.59 -14.52
CA GLN A 425 -8.88 34.39 -15.64
C GLN A 425 -8.30 33.52 -16.77
N ALA A 426 -7.59 32.44 -16.45
CA ALA A 426 -7.03 31.52 -17.44
C ALA A 426 -8.10 30.72 -18.20
N VAL A 427 -9.23 30.41 -17.55
CA VAL A 427 -10.35 29.68 -18.16
C VAL A 427 -11.30 30.60 -18.94
N LYS A 428 -11.33 31.89 -18.60
CA LYS A 428 -12.01 32.90 -19.43
C LYS A 428 -11.24 33.05 -20.74
N VAL A 429 -11.67 32.32 -21.75
CA VAL A 429 -11.27 32.51 -23.15
C VAL A 429 -11.35 34.00 -23.44
N LYS A 430 -10.25 34.59 -23.93
CA LYS A 430 -10.30 35.93 -24.52
C LYS A 430 -11.22 35.81 -25.74
N GLU A 431 -12.44 36.34 -25.61
CA GLU A 431 -13.34 36.56 -26.75
C GLU A 431 -12.70 37.46 -27.80
#